data_AF-A0A800F4H5-F1
#
_entry.id   AF-A0A800F4H5-F1
#
_cell.length_a   1.000
_cell.length_b   1.000
_cell.length_c   1.000
_cell.angle_alpha   90.00
_cell.angle_beta   90.00
_cell.angle_gamma   90.00
#
_symmetry.space_group_name_H-M   'P 1'
#
loop_
_entity.id
_entity.type
_entity.pdbx_description
1 polymer ?
#
loop_
_entity_poly.entity_id
_entity_poly.type
_entity_poly.pdbx_seq_one_letter_code
_entity_poly.pdbx_strand_id
1 'polypeptide(L)'
;MERRDPPYRLPIKPPFSGLIGGTHASGLTFWVAGSTTSLGMRDMAERGSKGFLKSEVEAAIQAGSAAALLSGGGISPSPGSVQVAFSITVQHPLLTLVSMIAPSPDWFVGVSGLALFEEGVWADEVVVQLLAYDDGTDSGTTFTSGNAVTDPAAAIARLETSPFATSVLMGTFTFTRTGN
;
A
#
# COMPACT_ATOMS: atom_id res chain seq x y z
N MET A 1 -23.56 -31.04 -9.12
CA MET A 1 -23.38 -29.60 -9.41
C MET A 1 -22.01 -29.24 -8.89
N GLU A 2 -21.02 -29.30 -9.77
CA GLU A 2 -19.61 -29.16 -9.43
C GLU A 2 -19.33 -27.69 -9.09
N ARG A 3 -18.92 -27.42 -7.84
CA ARG A 3 -18.49 -26.07 -7.46
C ARG A 3 -17.24 -25.78 -8.29
N ARG A 4 -17.38 -24.91 -9.29
CA ARG A 4 -16.23 -24.27 -9.92
C ARG A 4 -15.60 -23.37 -8.87
N ASP A 5 -14.47 -23.79 -8.31
CA ASP A 5 -13.59 -22.90 -7.59
C ASP A 5 -13.22 -21.73 -8.51
N PRO A 6 -13.24 -20.46 -8.04
CA PRO A 6 -12.81 -19.33 -8.86
C PRO A 6 -11.33 -19.52 -9.25
N PRO A 7 -10.94 -19.26 -10.52
CA PRO A 7 -9.77 -19.87 -11.13
C PRO A 7 -8.39 -19.39 -10.64
N TYR A 8 -8.29 -18.45 -9.69
CA TYR A 8 -6.98 -17.94 -9.27
C TYR A 8 -6.94 -17.67 -7.77
N ARG A 9 -6.61 -18.69 -6.99
CA ARG A 9 -6.08 -18.51 -5.63
C ARG A 9 -4.56 -18.50 -5.74
N LEU A 10 -3.91 -17.51 -5.13
CA LEU A 10 -2.47 -17.57 -4.96
C LEU A 10 -2.10 -18.89 -4.26
N PRO A 11 -1.03 -19.58 -4.70
CA PRO A 11 -0.60 -20.84 -4.10
C PRO A 11 -0.19 -20.66 -2.63
N ILE A 12 0.08 -19.41 -2.21
CA ILE A 12 0.41 -19.03 -0.85
C ILE A 12 -0.47 -17.86 -0.38
N LYS A 13 -0.67 -17.74 0.93
CA LYS A 13 -1.26 -16.56 1.58
C LYS A 13 -0.14 -15.78 2.26
N PRO A 14 0.53 -14.85 1.55
CA PRO A 14 1.68 -14.16 2.10
C PRO A 14 1.25 -13.31 3.30
N PRO A 15 2.08 -13.25 4.36
CA PRO A 15 2.01 -12.18 5.35
C PRO A 15 2.09 -10.79 4.72
N PHE A 16 1.66 -9.79 5.49
CA PHE A 16 1.80 -8.39 5.14
C PHE A 16 2.68 -7.69 6.17
N SER A 17 3.61 -6.85 5.73
CA SER A 17 4.41 -6.02 6.65
C SER A 17 3.52 -5.01 7.37
N GLY A 18 4.10 -4.27 8.32
CA GLY A 18 3.35 -3.23 9.00
C GLY A 18 2.87 -2.14 8.05
N LEU A 19 1.65 -1.68 8.24
CA LEU A 19 1.08 -0.57 7.45
C LEU A 19 1.82 0.75 7.73
N ILE A 20 2.05 1.55 6.71
CA ILE A 20 2.68 2.87 6.82
C ILE A 20 2.09 3.82 5.77
N GLY A 21 1.92 5.09 6.11
CA GLY A 21 1.32 6.08 5.22
C GLY A 21 1.00 7.38 5.92
N GLY A 22 0.15 8.20 5.30
CA GLY A 22 -0.24 9.48 5.87
C GLY A 22 -1.41 10.14 5.18
N THR A 23 -2.00 11.13 5.86
CA THR A 23 -3.02 12.01 5.28
C THR A 23 -2.36 13.26 4.70
N HIS A 24 -2.80 13.70 3.52
CA HIS A 24 -2.13 14.76 2.78
C HIS A 24 -3.04 15.58 1.87
N ALA A 25 -2.50 16.71 1.42
CA ALA A 25 -3.10 17.55 0.40
C ALA A 25 -2.87 16.98 -1.01
N SER A 26 -3.64 17.43 -1.99
CA SER A 26 -3.56 16.96 -3.39
C SER A 26 -2.25 17.26 -4.12
N GLY A 27 -1.45 18.21 -3.61
CA GLY A 27 -0.13 18.52 -4.17
C GLY A 27 0.98 17.54 -3.76
N LEU A 28 0.70 16.57 -2.89
CA LEU A 28 1.66 15.57 -2.43
C LEU A 28 1.28 14.18 -2.92
N THR A 29 2.28 13.40 -3.34
CA THR A 29 2.12 12.00 -3.74
C THR A 29 3.28 11.19 -3.17
N PHE A 30 2.99 10.13 -2.42
CA PHE A 30 4.03 9.24 -1.89
C PHE A 30 4.38 8.11 -2.87
N TRP A 31 3.40 7.65 -3.66
CA TRP A 31 3.60 6.69 -4.74
C TRP A 31 2.48 6.81 -5.75
N VAL A 32 2.73 6.50 -7.03
CA VAL A 32 1.68 6.39 -8.05
C VAL A 32 2.19 5.49 -9.17
N ALA A 33 1.31 4.66 -9.73
CA ALA A 33 1.66 3.83 -10.87
C ALA A 33 2.16 4.68 -12.05
N GLY A 34 3.20 4.21 -12.74
CA GLY A 34 3.86 4.92 -13.84
C GLY A 34 4.93 5.93 -13.40
N SER A 35 5.19 6.08 -12.09
CA SER A 35 6.28 6.91 -11.57
C SER A 35 7.36 6.08 -10.90
N THR A 36 8.58 6.61 -10.82
CA THR A 36 9.66 6.01 -10.02
C THR A 36 9.40 6.18 -8.53
N THR A 37 9.90 5.24 -7.73
CA THR A 37 9.73 5.19 -6.28
C THR A 37 10.66 6.14 -5.51
N SER A 38 10.29 6.49 -4.27
CA SER A 38 11.18 7.16 -3.31
C SER A 38 12.07 6.14 -2.59
N LEU A 39 13.08 6.61 -1.84
CA LEU A 39 13.87 5.72 -0.98
C LEU A 39 12.99 5.05 0.09
N GLY A 40 12.02 5.79 0.64
CA GLY A 40 11.06 5.29 1.60
C GLY A 40 10.17 4.18 1.05
N MET A 41 9.59 4.40 -0.13
CA MET A 41 8.74 3.41 -0.79
C MET A 41 9.52 2.16 -1.18
N ARG A 42 10.73 2.32 -1.73
CA ARG A 42 11.65 1.20 -2.02
C ARG A 42 11.93 0.33 -0.79
N ASP A 43 12.36 0.95 0.30
CA ASP A 43 12.71 0.19 1.51
C ASP A 43 11.48 -0.47 2.17
N MET A 44 10.31 0.16 2.03
CA MET A 44 9.03 -0.43 2.42
C MET A 44 8.69 -1.64 1.57
N ALA A 45 8.83 -1.56 0.25
CA ALA A 45 8.48 -2.63 -0.69
C ALA A 45 9.45 -3.81 -0.68
N GLU A 46 10.76 -3.57 -0.51
CA GLU A 46 11.78 -4.63 -0.49
C GLU A 46 11.90 -5.32 0.89
N ARG A 47 11.68 -4.58 1.99
CA ARG A 47 12.02 -5.05 3.35
C ARG A 47 10.89 -4.94 4.36
N GLY A 48 9.79 -4.28 4.03
CA GLY A 48 8.72 -3.96 4.97
C GLY A 48 9.16 -2.93 6.01
N SER A 49 10.29 -2.27 5.79
CA SER A 49 10.89 -1.27 6.66
C SER A 49 10.15 0.06 6.53
N LYS A 50 9.92 0.73 7.65
CA LYS A 50 9.12 1.96 7.68
C LYS A 50 9.94 3.22 7.86
N GLY A 51 11.23 3.11 8.22
CA GLY A 51 12.03 4.21 8.73
C GLY A 51 12.13 5.39 7.76
N PHE A 52 12.51 5.11 6.51
CA PHE A 52 12.62 6.15 5.48
C PHE A 52 11.26 6.74 5.10
N LEU A 53 10.24 5.91 4.83
CA LEU A 53 8.92 6.42 4.46
C LEU A 53 8.25 7.21 5.60
N LYS A 54 8.44 6.79 6.85
CA LYS A 54 8.04 7.57 8.03
C LYS A 54 8.69 8.96 8.01
N SER A 55 9.99 9.02 7.72
CA SER A 55 10.73 10.29 7.67
C SER A 55 10.25 11.19 6.53
N GLU A 56 9.90 10.62 5.37
CA GLU A 56 9.29 11.34 4.24
C GLU A 56 7.93 11.94 4.61
N VAL A 57 7.07 11.17 5.29
CA VAL A 57 5.76 11.66 5.77
C VAL A 57 5.94 12.74 6.84
N GLU A 58 6.84 12.55 7.81
CA GLU A 58 7.12 13.55 8.85
C GLU A 58 7.66 14.85 8.26
N ALA A 59 8.55 14.79 7.26
CA ALA A 59 9.02 15.97 6.53
C ALA A 59 7.86 16.70 5.81
N ALA A 60 6.96 15.95 5.17
CA ALA A 60 5.78 16.53 4.52
C ALA A 60 4.82 17.21 5.51
N ILE A 61 4.70 16.68 6.74
CA ILE A 61 3.95 17.30 7.85
C ILE A 61 4.61 18.61 8.26
N GLN A 62 5.93 18.63 8.45
CA GLN A 62 6.66 19.87 8.77
C GLN A 62 6.52 20.94 7.68
N ALA A 63 6.43 20.51 6.42
CA ALA A 63 6.18 21.39 5.28
C ALA A 63 4.70 21.84 5.13
N GLY A 64 3.78 21.31 5.95
CA GLY A 64 2.34 21.63 5.89
C GLY A 64 1.59 21.01 4.71
N SER A 65 2.18 20.02 4.04
CA SER A 65 1.57 19.29 2.91
C SER A 65 0.92 17.95 3.32
N ALA A 66 1.18 17.51 4.55
CA ALA A 66 0.58 16.35 5.20
C ALA A 66 0.13 16.71 6.63
N ALA A 67 -0.79 15.91 7.21
CA ALA A 67 -1.33 16.19 8.55
C ALA A 67 -1.13 15.05 9.57
N ALA A 68 -1.16 13.79 9.13
CA ALA A 68 -1.04 12.66 10.03
C ALA A 68 -0.14 11.57 9.43
N LEU A 69 0.70 10.99 10.28
CA LEU A 69 1.42 9.75 10.02
C LEU A 69 0.55 8.57 10.48
N LEU A 70 0.33 7.60 9.60
CA LEU A 70 -0.29 6.33 9.93
C LEU A 70 0.80 5.26 10.00
N SER A 71 0.92 4.57 11.13
CA SER A 71 1.83 3.43 11.27
C SER A 71 1.19 2.34 12.13
N GLY A 72 0.72 1.27 11.49
CA GLY A 72 0.03 0.14 12.13
C GLY A 72 0.88 -1.14 12.20
N GLY A 73 0.38 -2.17 12.87
CA GLY A 73 1.01 -3.51 12.83
C GLY A 73 0.93 -4.15 11.44
N GLY A 74 1.59 -5.31 11.28
CA GLY A 74 1.47 -6.16 10.09
C GLY A 74 0.55 -7.36 10.34
N ILE A 75 0.39 -8.21 9.34
CA ILE A 75 -0.42 -9.43 9.41
C ILE A 75 0.48 -10.63 9.19
N SER A 76 0.71 -11.43 10.24
CA SER A 76 1.40 -12.71 10.16
C SER A 76 0.87 -13.66 11.24
N PRO A 77 0.26 -14.81 10.90
CA PRO A 77 0.00 -15.33 9.55
C PRO A 77 -1.17 -14.61 8.83
N SER A 78 -1.32 -14.85 7.52
CA SER A 78 -2.44 -14.41 6.69
C SER A 78 -3.41 -15.58 6.38
N PRO A 79 -4.74 -15.38 6.39
CA PRO A 79 -5.45 -14.11 6.55
C PRO A 79 -5.51 -13.63 8.00
N GLY A 80 -5.63 -12.32 8.18
CA GLY A 80 -5.79 -11.66 9.48
C GLY A 80 -6.19 -10.20 9.27
N SER A 81 -6.30 -9.44 10.35
CA SER A 81 -6.63 -8.02 10.31
C SER A 81 -5.82 -7.24 11.33
N VAL A 82 -5.47 -6.01 10.97
CA VAL A 82 -4.85 -5.03 11.86
C VAL A 82 -5.55 -3.69 11.67
N GLN A 83 -5.57 -2.87 12.71
CA GLN A 83 -6.26 -1.57 12.69
C GLN A 83 -5.32 -0.48 13.21
N VAL A 84 -5.50 0.73 12.70
CA VAL A 84 -4.84 1.94 13.19
C VAL A 84 -5.86 3.08 13.14
N ALA A 85 -5.97 3.82 14.24
CA ALA A 85 -6.80 5.02 14.29
C ALA A 85 -5.96 6.22 13.83
N PHE A 86 -6.59 7.16 13.12
CA PHE A 86 -5.97 8.39 12.66
C PHE A 86 -6.98 9.52 12.58
N SER A 87 -6.48 10.76 12.62
CA SER A 87 -7.27 11.95 12.36
C SER A 87 -7.00 12.46 10.95
N ILE A 88 -8.02 13.01 10.32
CA ILE A 88 -7.95 13.59 8.98
C ILE A 88 -8.68 14.94 8.97
N THR A 89 -8.27 15.85 8.09
CA THR A 89 -8.78 17.22 8.04
C THR A 89 -9.20 17.58 6.62
N VAL A 90 -10.10 18.55 6.46
CA VAL A 90 -10.52 19.01 5.12
C VAL A 90 -9.38 19.67 4.34
N GLN A 91 -8.31 20.12 5.01
CA GLN A 91 -7.09 20.63 4.39
C GLN A 91 -6.18 19.50 3.85
N HIS A 92 -6.31 18.29 4.40
CA HIS A 92 -5.52 17.11 4.02
C HIS A 92 -6.45 15.90 3.84
N PRO A 93 -7.39 15.96 2.87
CA PRO A 93 -8.50 15.01 2.77
C PRO A 93 -8.11 13.67 2.11
N LEU A 94 -6.87 13.57 1.61
CA LEU A 94 -6.38 12.39 0.91
C LEU A 94 -5.60 11.48 1.84
N LEU A 95 -5.69 10.19 1.60
CA LEU A 95 -4.97 9.16 2.34
C LEU A 95 -4.10 8.32 1.39
N THR A 96 -2.84 8.16 1.76
CA THR A 96 -1.96 7.13 1.19
C THR A 96 -1.60 6.14 2.29
N LEU A 97 -1.69 4.84 1.99
CA LEU A 97 -1.37 3.76 2.92
C LEU A 97 -0.84 2.55 2.14
N VAL A 98 0.26 1.98 2.59
CA VAL A 98 0.94 0.86 1.92
C VAL A 98 1.38 -0.22 2.91
N SER A 99 1.55 -1.44 2.41
CA SER A 99 2.14 -2.57 3.11
C SER A 99 2.79 -3.54 2.12
N MET A 100 3.96 -4.07 2.48
CA MET A 100 4.68 -5.06 1.70
C MET A 100 3.97 -6.40 1.72
N ILE A 101 3.96 -7.09 0.59
CA ILE A 101 3.64 -8.51 0.48
C ILE A 101 4.90 -9.29 0.85
N ALA A 102 4.90 -10.09 1.91
CA ALA A 102 6.11 -10.73 2.44
C ALA A 102 6.09 -12.26 2.34
N PRO A 103 7.22 -12.92 2.00
CA PRO A 103 8.38 -12.35 1.33
C PRO A 103 8.03 -11.97 -0.12
N SER A 104 8.70 -11.00 -0.70
CA SER A 104 8.65 -10.70 -2.14
C SER A 104 9.91 -9.94 -2.54
N PRO A 105 10.18 -9.78 -3.86
CA PRO A 105 11.26 -8.93 -4.35
C PRO A 105 11.06 -7.47 -3.90
N ASP A 106 9.97 -6.86 -4.35
CA ASP A 106 9.59 -5.47 -4.07
C ASP A 106 8.06 -5.26 -4.21
N TRP A 107 7.27 -6.29 -3.87
CA TRP A 107 5.83 -6.28 -4.10
C TRP A 107 5.07 -5.72 -2.90
N PHE A 108 4.08 -4.88 -3.17
CA PHE A 108 3.26 -4.25 -2.13
C PHE A 108 1.79 -4.14 -2.51
N VAL A 109 0.97 -3.79 -1.52
CA VAL A 109 -0.41 -3.36 -1.69
C VAL A 109 -0.58 -1.97 -1.10
N GLY A 110 -1.53 -1.20 -1.62
CA GLY A 110 -1.83 0.09 -1.02
C GLY A 110 -2.91 0.88 -1.72
N VAL A 111 -3.18 2.06 -1.16
CA VAL A 111 -3.95 3.14 -1.77
C VAL A 111 -3.05 4.37 -1.87
N SER A 112 -3.22 5.15 -2.93
CA SER A 112 -2.53 6.43 -3.14
C SER A 112 -3.56 7.52 -3.35
N GLY A 113 -3.47 8.59 -2.55
CA GLY A 113 -4.33 9.77 -2.70
C GLY A 113 -5.84 9.48 -2.59
N LEU A 114 -6.26 8.49 -1.78
CA LEU A 114 -7.66 8.14 -1.59
C LEU A 114 -8.40 9.27 -0.86
N ALA A 115 -9.40 9.88 -1.48
CA ALA A 115 -10.23 10.87 -0.83
C ALA A 115 -11.21 10.21 0.16
N LEU A 116 -11.21 10.69 1.41
CA LEU A 116 -12.23 10.31 2.41
C LEU A 116 -13.23 11.45 2.69
N PHE A 117 -12.97 12.62 2.09
CA PHE A 117 -13.84 13.78 2.10
C PHE A 117 -14.07 14.22 0.66
N GLU A 118 -15.30 14.09 0.18
CA GLU A 118 -15.70 14.48 -1.17
C GLU A 118 -17.01 15.27 -1.08
N GLU A 119 -17.17 16.26 -1.96
CA GLU A 119 -18.42 17.05 -2.08
C GLU A 119 -18.89 17.69 -0.76
N GLY A 120 -17.97 18.00 0.15
CA GLY A 120 -18.29 18.65 1.43
C GLY A 120 -18.70 17.69 2.55
N VAL A 121 -18.63 16.37 2.33
CA VAL A 121 -19.02 15.35 3.31
C VAL A 121 -17.90 14.34 3.55
N TRP A 122 -17.76 13.90 4.80
CA TRP A 122 -16.90 12.77 5.15
C TRP A 122 -17.64 11.47 4.85
N ALA A 123 -16.96 10.52 4.19
CA ALA A 123 -17.50 9.18 4.01
C ALA A 123 -17.60 8.45 5.36
N ASP A 124 -18.74 7.83 5.64
CA ASP A 124 -18.92 7.01 6.85
C ASP A 124 -18.13 5.71 6.76
N GLU A 125 -18.10 5.11 5.55
CA GLU A 125 -17.32 3.92 5.24
C GLU A 125 -16.78 3.96 3.80
N VAL A 126 -15.51 3.59 3.63
CA VAL A 126 -14.89 3.33 2.32
C VAL A 126 -14.19 1.98 2.38
N VAL A 127 -14.56 1.08 1.46
CA VAL A 127 -13.92 -0.24 1.30
C VAL A 127 -13.17 -0.28 -0.02
N VAL A 128 -11.86 -0.48 0.05
CA VAL A 128 -10.99 -0.59 -1.12
C VAL A 128 -10.48 -2.02 -1.26
N GLN A 129 -10.71 -2.63 -2.41
CA GLN A 129 -10.10 -3.91 -2.77
C GLN A 129 -8.63 -3.69 -3.16
N LEU A 130 -7.74 -4.47 -2.57
CA LEU A 130 -6.30 -4.30 -2.76
C LEU A 130 -5.77 -5.23 -3.85
N LEU A 131 -4.98 -4.64 -4.73
CA LEU A 131 -4.25 -5.28 -5.81
C LEU A 131 -2.75 -5.17 -5.53
N ALA A 132 -1.98 -6.11 -6.08
CA ALA A 132 -0.53 -6.11 -5.93
C ALA A 132 0.13 -5.16 -6.94
N TYR A 133 1.17 -4.48 -6.48
CA TYR A 133 2.04 -3.60 -7.26
C TYR A 133 3.49 -4.04 -7.10
N ASP A 134 4.27 -3.81 -8.14
CA ASP A 134 5.73 -3.93 -8.23
C ASP A 134 6.31 -2.52 -8.09
N ASP A 135 7.27 -2.33 -7.17
CA ASP A 135 7.88 -1.03 -6.91
C ASP A 135 8.91 -0.62 -7.98
N GLY A 136 9.37 -1.59 -8.80
CA GLY A 136 10.28 -1.39 -9.92
C GLY A 136 11.75 -1.37 -9.52
N THR A 137 12.13 -1.89 -8.36
CA THR A 137 13.50 -1.82 -7.80
C THR A 137 14.17 -3.18 -7.62
N ASP A 138 13.43 -4.28 -7.65
CA ASP A 138 13.96 -5.65 -7.65
C ASP A 138 13.30 -6.52 -8.73
N SER A 139 14.09 -7.05 -9.65
CA SER A 139 13.68 -7.85 -10.81
C SER A 139 13.40 -9.33 -10.47
N GLY A 140 13.33 -9.70 -9.20
CA GLY A 140 12.86 -11.03 -8.78
C GLY A 140 11.46 -11.34 -9.32
N THR A 141 11.21 -12.59 -9.71
CA THR A 141 9.96 -12.99 -10.39
C THR A 141 9.06 -13.90 -9.55
N THR A 142 9.56 -14.33 -8.39
CA THR A 142 8.86 -15.21 -7.45
C THR A 142 9.03 -14.69 -6.01
N PHE A 143 8.09 -15.04 -5.13
CA PHE A 143 8.09 -14.62 -3.72
C PHE A 143 9.40 -14.85 -2.96
N THR A 144 10.18 -15.87 -3.35
CA THR A 144 11.43 -16.25 -2.68
C THR A 144 12.66 -16.09 -3.58
N SER A 145 12.57 -15.25 -4.61
CA SER A 145 13.72 -14.92 -5.45
C SER A 145 14.82 -14.28 -4.59
N GLY A 146 16.08 -14.54 -4.93
CA GLY A 146 17.16 -13.73 -4.37
C GLY A 146 17.08 -12.29 -4.90
N ASN A 147 17.62 -11.35 -4.13
CA ASN A 147 17.65 -9.93 -4.48
C ASN A 147 18.33 -9.72 -5.85
N ALA A 148 17.65 -9.03 -6.76
CA ALA A 148 18.10 -8.73 -8.12
C ALA A 148 17.78 -7.27 -8.47
N VAL A 149 18.66 -6.35 -8.10
CA VAL A 149 18.44 -4.91 -8.29
C VAL A 149 18.07 -4.57 -9.75
N THR A 150 16.96 -3.86 -9.94
CA THR A 150 16.54 -3.29 -11.22
C THR A 150 17.34 -2.02 -11.50
N ASP A 151 18.14 -2.00 -12.58
CA ASP A 151 18.96 -0.85 -12.98
C ASP A 151 18.85 -0.58 -14.50
N PRO A 152 18.33 0.58 -14.93
CA PRO A 152 17.74 1.64 -14.11
C PRO A 152 16.44 1.19 -13.43
N ALA A 153 16.09 1.81 -12.30
CA ALA A 153 14.82 1.55 -11.62
C ALA A 153 13.65 1.77 -12.58
N ALA A 154 12.70 0.83 -12.59
CA ALA A 154 11.48 0.92 -13.36
C ALA A 154 10.44 1.80 -12.65
N ALA A 155 9.36 2.10 -13.37
CA ALA A 155 8.20 2.74 -12.78
C ALA A 155 7.34 1.72 -12.02
N ILE A 156 6.70 2.17 -10.95
CA ILE A 156 5.72 1.38 -10.20
C ILE A 156 4.65 0.87 -11.16
N ALA A 157 4.39 -0.44 -11.13
CA ALA A 157 3.45 -1.08 -12.04
C ALA A 157 2.53 -2.03 -11.29
N ARG A 158 1.29 -2.17 -11.78
CA ARG A 158 0.38 -3.19 -11.27
C ARG A 158 0.84 -4.57 -11.71
N LEU A 159 0.85 -5.53 -10.80
CA LEU A 159 1.13 -6.92 -11.12
C LEU A 159 -0.14 -7.60 -11.66
N GLU A 160 -0.12 -7.88 -12.96
CA GLU A 160 -1.25 -8.53 -13.68
C GLU A 160 -0.86 -9.88 -14.30
N THR A 161 0.39 -10.30 -14.11
CA THR A 161 0.93 -11.58 -14.55
C THR A 161 1.38 -12.45 -13.37
N SER A 162 1.60 -13.74 -13.63
CA SER A 162 2.06 -14.71 -12.63
C SER A 162 3.14 -14.14 -11.69
N PRO A 163 3.03 -14.33 -10.36
CA PRO A 163 2.00 -15.14 -9.69
C PRO A 163 0.65 -14.43 -9.52
N PHE A 164 0.53 -13.14 -9.84
CA PHE A 164 -0.69 -12.35 -9.69
C PHE A 164 -1.43 -12.22 -11.02
N ALA A 165 -2.40 -13.10 -11.29
CA ALA A 165 -3.29 -12.87 -12.42
C ALA A 165 -4.05 -11.53 -12.25
N THR A 166 -4.49 -10.92 -13.36
CA THR A 166 -5.08 -9.58 -13.45
C THR A 166 -6.10 -9.21 -12.36
N SER A 167 -6.83 -10.17 -11.77
CA SER A 167 -7.87 -9.90 -10.76
C SER A 167 -7.63 -10.56 -9.41
N VAL A 168 -6.37 -10.89 -9.07
CA VAL A 168 -6.06 -11.45 -7.75
C VAL A 168 -6.20 -10.35 -6.69
N LEU A 169 -7.24 -10.48 -5.87
CA LEU A 169 -7.44 -9.64 -4.70
C LEU A 169 -6.55 -10.10 -3.55
N MET A 170 -5.78 -9.17 -3.01
CA MET A 170 -4.86 -9.41 -1.89
C MET A 170 -5.53 -9.22 -0.53
N GLY A 171 -6.62 -8.45 -0.48
CA GLY A 171 -7.34 -8.11 0.74
C GLY A 171 -8.16 -6.85 0.55
N THR A 172 -8.52 -6.20 1.66
CA THR A 172 -9.22 -4.92 1.65
C THR A 172 -8.60 -3.97 2.66
N PHE A 173 -8.62 -2.67 2.34
CA PHE A 173 -8.63 -1.63 3.36
C PHE A 173 -10.06 -1.16 3.59
N THR A 174 -10.46 -1.07 4.85
CA THR A 174 -11.75 -0.54 5.26
C THR A 174 -11.48 0.67 6.15
N PHE A 175 -11.99 1.82 5.72
CA PHE A 175 -11.93 3.07 6.46
C PHE A 175 -13.31 3.37 7.00
N THR A 176 -13.44 3.41 8.32
CA THR A 176 -14.72 3.68 9.00
C THR A 176 -14.59 4.93 9.86
N ARG A 177 -15.51 5.86 9.70
CA ARG A 177 -15.58 7.05 10.55
C ARG A 177 -16.08 6.67 11.95
N THR A 178 -15.32 7.03 12.98
CA THR A 178 -15.64 6.69 14.38
C THR A 178 -15.91 7.91 15.27
N GLY A 179 -15.76 9.13 14.74
CA GLY A 179 -16.01 10.39 15.45
C GLY A 179 -16.71 11.43 14.56
N ASN A 180 -17.34 12.42 15.19
CA ASN A 180 -17.99 13.54 14.54
C ASN A 180 -17.00 14.59 14.06
#